data_AF-A0A6F8YKY6-F1
#
_entry.id   AF-A0A6F8YKY6-F1
#
_cell.length_a   1.000
_cell.length_b   1.000
_cell.length_c   1.000
_cell.angle_alpha   90.00
_cell.angle_beta   90.00
_cell.angle_gamma   90.00
#
_symmetry.space_group_name_H-M   'P 1'
#
loop_
_entity.id
_entity.type
_entity.pdbx_description
1 polymer ?
#
loop_
_entity_poly.entity_id
_entity_poly.type
_entity_poly.pdbx_seq_one_letter_code
_entity_poly.pdbx_strand_id
1 'polypeptide(L)'
;MVNALIGVPGLSPVDAAVATAAYLEFTHGADHGARAWLPGREDPVPLRQDELRDWATPFGRLPDGARPPRRIEVTHSAPLLQYLSLVDTPGTGGLDPAHAEVALDAVEKATALLFVVDAAAPFATPELEFLIEASKRVNFVVFALTKTDAYPGWRTILQDDQAQLQAHAPRFGSAPWYPVSARLAVGGSAKVRRIRSTVQVWSR
;
A
#
# COMPACT_ATOMS: atom_id res chain seq x y z
N MET A 1 2.54 4.86 -5.05
CA MET A 1 3.32 5.22 -3.85
C MET A 1 4.46 4.23 -3.61
N VAL A 2 4.17 2.93 -3.60
CA VAL A 2 5.12 1.86 -3.29
C VAL A 2 6.43 1.94 -4.06
N ASN A 3 6.40 2.11 -5.39
CA ASN A 3 7.63 2.28 -6.19
C ASN A 3 8.53 3.43 -5.70
N ALA A 4 7.93 4.57 -5.33
CA ALA A 4 8.67 5.70 -4.80
C ALA A 4 9.19 5.41 -3.39
N LEU A 5 8.44 4.68 -2.57
CA LEU A 5 8.87 4.28 -1.23
C LEU A 5 10.03 3.29 -1.29
N ILE A 6 9.99 2.28 -2.16
CA ILE A 6 11.08 1.32 -2.36
C ILE A 6 12.28 1.99 -3.05
N GLY A 7 12.02 2.91 -3.98
CA GLY A 7 13.05 3.57 -4.79
C GLY A 7 13.41 2.77 -6.04
N VAL A 8 12.55 1.84 -6.45
CA VAL A 8 12.70 1.04 -7.65
C VAL A 8 11.49 1.32 -8.54
N PRO A 9 11.65 2.11 -9.62
CA PRO A 9 10.57 2.37 -10.57
C PRO A 9 10.07 1.06 -11.20
N GLY A 10 8.74 0.91 -11.32
CA GLY A 10 8.13 -0.23 -12.01
C GLY A 10 8.16 -1.56 -11.26
N LEU A 11 8.51 -1.58 -9.98
CA LEU A 11 8.53 -2.83 -9.19
C LEU A 11 7.12 -3.31 -8.81
N SER A 12 6.29 -2.40 -8.30
CA SER A 12 4.84 -2.56 -8.18
C SER A 12 4.18 -2.10 -9.49
N PRO A 13 3.28 -2.90 -10.10
CA PRO A 13 2.50 -2.51 -11.26
C PRO A 13 1.71 -1.23 -10.97
N VAL A 14 1.86 -0.23 -11.85
CA VAL A 14 1.03 0.98 -11.81
C VAL A 14 -0.08 0.78 -12.81
N ASP A 15 -1.29 0.52 -12.34
CA ASP A 15 -2.49 0.67 -13.15
C ASP A 15 -3.60 1.38 -12.38
N ALA A 16 -4.25 2.31 -13.05
CA ALA A 16 -5.33 3.13 -12.47
C ALA A 16 -6.68 2.39 -12.45
N ALA A 17 -6.75 1.21 -13.09
CA ALA A 17 -7.97 0.44 -13.22
C ALA A 17 -8.05 -0.63 -12.13
N VAL A 18 -8.85 -0.30 -11.11
CA VAL A 18 -9.70 -1.19 -10.30
C VAL A 18 -8.98 -2.42 -9.75
N ALA A 19 -8.49 -2.25 -8.52
CA ALA A 19 -8.26 -3.25 -7.48
C ALA A 19 -7.53 -4.53 -7.88
N THR A 20 -6.27 -4.69 -7.45
CA THR A 20 -5.60 -5.99 -7.49
C THR A 20 -6.46 -7.08 -6.82
N ALA A 21 -6.56 -8.26 -7.43
CA ALA A 21 -7.21 -9.41 -6.76
C ALA A 21 -6.29 -10.06 -5.70
N ALA A 22 -4.99 -9.74 -5.79
CA ALA A 22 -3.93 -10.21 -4.91
C ALA A 22 -3.23 -9.01 -4.24
N TYR A 23 -2.89 -9.11 -2.96
CA TYR A 23 -1.90 -8.17 -2.42
C TYR A 23 -0.49 -8.56 -2.89
N LEU A 24 0.37 -7.55 -3.06
CA LEU A 24 1.78 -7.75 -3.37
C LEU A 24 2.59 -7.64 -2.09
N GLU A 25 3.44 -8.62 -1.81
CA GLU A 25 4.35 -8.61 -0.67
C GLU A 25 5.79 -8.43 -1.17
N PHE A 26 6.42 -7.31 -0.83
CA PHE A 26 7.80 -7.01 -1.20
C PHE A 26 8.75 -7.38 -0.07
N THR A 27 9.70 -8.26 -0.35
CA THR A 27 10.69 -8.78 0.61
C THR A 27 12.12 -8.60 0.10
N HIS A 28 13.09 -8.62 1.01
CA HIS A 28 14.50 -8.53 0.64
C HIS A 28 15.07 -9.88 0.21
N GLY A 29 15.86 -9.86 -0.87
CA GLY A 29 16.69 -10.98 -1.28
C GLY A 29 17.73 -10.55 -2.32
N ALA A 30 18.82 -11.32 -2.41
CA ALA A 30 19.88 -11.08 -3.38
C ALA A 30 19.40 -11.41 -4.80
N ASP A 31 18.66 -12.51 -4.94
CA ASP A 31 18.06 -12.94 -6.20
C ASP A 31 16.69 -12.26 -6.37
N HIS A 32 16.53 -11.54 -7.48
CA HIS A 32 15.29 -10.86 -7.79
C HIS A 32 14.31 -11.81 -8.45
N GLY A 33 13.04 -11.71 -8.09
CA GLY A 33 12.01 -12.55 -8.68
C GLY A 33 10.65 -12.32 -8.08
N ALA A 34 9.65 -12.99 -8.65
CA ALA A 34 8.29 -12.96 -8.14
C ALA A 34 7.71 -14.38 -8.08
N ARG A 35 6.76 -14.57 -7.16
CA ARG A 35 6.11 -15.87 -6.90
C ARG A 35 4.63 -15.66 -6.58
N ALA A 36 3.76 -16.25 -7.39
CA ALA A 36 2.32 -16.21 -7.19
C ALA A 36 1.82 -17.42 -6.38
N TRP A 37 1.06 -17.13 -5.33
CA TRP A 37 0.41 -18.14 -4.49
C TRP A 37 -1.04 -18.34 -4.93
N LEU A 38 -1.27 -19.44 -5.66
CA LEU A 38 -2.56 -19.78 -6.22
C LEU A 38 -3.43 -20.56 -5.22
N PRO A 39 -4.75 -20.30 -5.15
CA PRO A 39 -5.66 -21.12 -4.35
C PRO A 39 -5.62 -22.59 -4.76
N GLY A 40 -5.48 -23.49 -3.77
CA GLY A 40 -5.50 -24.94 -3.99
C GLY A 40 -4.17 -25.54 -4.48
N ARG A 41 -3.11 -24.74 -4.57
CA ARG A 41 -1.76 -25.21 -4.91
C ARG A 41 -0.85 -25.02 -3.71
N GLU A 42 0.01 -26.02 -3.45
CA GLU A 42 0.98 -25.97 -2.34
C GLU A 42 2.20 -25.13 -2.72
N ASP A 43 2.78 -25.37 -3.90
CA ASP A 43 3.94 -24.63 -4.39
C ASP A 43 3.56 -23.35 -5.14
N PRO A 44 4.30 -22.24 -4.94
CA PRO A 44 4.08 -21.03 -5.70
C PRO A 44 4.52 -21.18 -7.15
N VAL A 45 3.88 -20.40 -8.03
CA VAL A 45 4.27 -20.30 -9.44
C VAL A 45 5.32 -19.19 -9.57
N PRO A 46 6.54 -19.47 -10.08
CA PRO A 46 7.52 -18.43 -10.35
C PRO A 46 7.02 -17.53 -11.48
N LEU A 47 7.19 -16.22 -11.29
CA LEU A 47 6.82 -15.18 -12.24
C LEU A 47 8.05 -14.37 -12.62
N ARG A 48 8.11 -13.96 -13.87
CA ARG A 48 8.98 -12.89 -14.33
C ARG A 48 8.38 -11.53 -13.95
N GLN A 49 9.24 -10.51 -13.87
CA GLN A 49 8.80 -9.17 -13.49
C GLN A 49 7.81 -8.55 -14.49
N ASP A 50 7.96 -8.85 -15.79
CA ASP A 50 7.04 -8.40 -16.85
C ASP A 50 5.65 -9.06 -16.76
N GLU A 51 5.55 -10.24 -16.13
CA GLU A 51 4.28 -10.96 -15.92
C GLU A 51 3.52 -10.46 -14.69
N LEU A 52 4.17 -9.75 -13.76
CA LEU A 52 3.54 -9.26 -12.52
C LEU A 52 2.27 -8.47 -12.78
N ARG A 53 2.26 -7.63 -13.83
CA ARG A 53 1.09 -6.81 -14.18
C ARG A 53 -0.12 -7.68 -14.54
N ASP A 54 0.10 -8.73 -15.31
CA ASP A 54 -0.96 -9.63 -15.78
C ASP A 54 -1.50 -10.52 -14.67
N TRP A 55 -0.68 -10.82 -13.67
CA TRP A 55 -1.09 -11.67 -12.53
C TRP A 55 -1.68 -10.87 -11.37
N ALA A 56 -1.28 -9.60 -11.22
CA ALA A 56 -1.71 -8.75 -10.11
C ALA A 56 -3.02 -8.01 -10.40
N THR A 57 -3.33 -7.71 -11.67
CA THR A 57 -4.49 -6.88 -12.03
C THR A 57 -5.69 -7.73 -12.49
N PRO A 58 -6.95 -7.32 -12.22
CA PRO A 58 -8.13 -8.09 -12.65
C PRO A 58 -8.29 -8.19 -14.16
N PHE A 59 -7.69 -7.25 -14.89
CA PHE A 59 -7.72 -7.22 -16.36
C PHE A 59 -6.55 -7.96 -16.99
N GLY A 60 -5.64 -8.48 -16.18
CA GLY A 60 -4.50 -9.25 -16.62
C GLY A 60 -4.90 -10.64 -17.10
N ARG A 61 -4.09 -11.21 -17.99
CA ARG A 61 -4.35 -12.53 -18.59
C ARG A 61 -3.70 -13.62 -17.76
N LEU A 62 -4.52 -14.36 -17.01
CA LEU A 62 -4.07 -15.57 -16.35
C LEU A 62 -4.03 -16.77 -17.33
N PRO A 63 -3.19 -17.79 -17.07
CA PRO A 63 -3.25 -19.04 -17.81
C PRO A 63 -4.64 -19.68 -17.75
N ASP A 64 -5.03 -20.40 -18.81
CA ASP A 64 -6.35 -21.04 -18.88
C ASP A 64 -6.60 -21.97 -17.68
N GLY A 65 -7.74 -21.79 -17.01
CA GLY A 65 -8.12 -22.56 -15.82
C GLY A 65 -7.46 -22.11 -14.51
N ALA A 66 -6.53 -21.15 -14.54
CA ALA A 66 -5.95 -20.59 -13.32
C ALA A 66 -6.91 -19.61 -12.64
N ARG A 67 -7.09 -19.77 -11.33
CA ARG A 67 -7.74 -18.76 -10.49
C ARG A 67 -6.74 -17.64 -10.18
N PRO A 68 -7.18 -16.41 -9.90
CA PRO A 68 -6.29 -15.33 -9.50
C PRO A 68 -5.53 -15.71 -8.22
N PRO A 69 -4.24 -15.33 -8.10
CA PRO A 69 -3.51 -15.49 -6.85
C PRO A 69 -4.17 -14.68 -5.73
N ARG A 70 -4.02 -15.11 -4.47
CA ARG A 70 -4.37 -14.26 -3.32
C ARG A 70 -3.21 -13.36 -2.90
N ARG A 71 -2.00 -13.80 -3.18
CA ARG A 71 -0.75 -13.15 -2.82
C ARG A 71 0.27 -13.35 -3.93
N ILE A 72 1.01 -12.28 -4.25
CA ILE A 72 2.22 -12.39 -5.05
C ILE A 72 3.37 -11.84 -4.20
N GLU A 73 4.38 -12.66 -3.97
CA GLU A 73 5.60 -12.25 -3.29
C GLU A 73 6.62 -11.77 -4.32
N VAL A 74 7.23 -10.61 -4.09
CA VAL A 74 8.22 -9.96 -4.94
C VAL A 74 9.49 -9.77 -4.13
N THR A 75 10.56 -10.46 -4.51
CA THR A 75 11.87 -10.37 -3.86
C THR A 75 12.76 -9.38 -4.61
N HIS A 76 13.34 -8.42 -3.89
CA HIS A 76 14.26 -7.44 -4.48
C HIS A 76 15.33 -6.98 -3.47
N SER A 77 16.54 -6.70 -3.94
CA SER A 77 17.67 -6.26 -3.11
C SER A 77 17.62 -4.77 -2.73
N ALA A 78 16.44 -4.16 -2.69
CA ALA A 78 16.31 -2.72 -2.42
C ALA A 78 16.70 -2.45 -0.96
N PRO A 79 17.54 -1.43 -0.66
CA PRO A 79 18.04 -1.21 0.69
C PRO A 79 16.95 -1.06 1.76
N LEU A 80 15.79 -0.49 1.40
CA LEU A 80 14.67 -0.36 2.34
C LEU A 80 14.16 -1.73 2.82
N LEU A 81 14.10 -2.72 1.92
CA LEU A 81 13.54 -4.03 2.20
C LEU A 81 14.40 -4.85 3.17
N GLN A 82 15.68 -4.47 3.37
CA GLN A 82 16.54 -5.10 4.38
C GLN A 82 16.00 -4.91 5.80
N TYR A 83 15.18 -3.89 6.01
CA TYR A 83 14.67 -3.49 7.31
C TYR A 83 13.18 -3.79 7.48
N LEU A 84 12.45 -4.05 6.39
CA LEU A 84 11.01 -4.26 6.42
C LEU A 84 10.51 -5.05 5.20
N SER A 85 9.35 -5.67 5.33
CA SER A 85 8.52 -6.07 4.20
C SER A 85 7.44 -5.02 3.95
N LEU A 86 7.04 -4.85 2.69
CA LEU A 86 5.89 -3.99 2.33
C LEU A 86 4.79 -4.85 1.77
N VAL A 87 3.57 -4.65 2.24
CA VAL A 87 2.38 -5.22 1.62
C VAL A 87 1.63 -4.10 0.91
N ASP A 88 1.53 -4.21 -0.41
CA ASP A 88 0.73 -3.34 -1.26
C ASP A 88 -0.63 -3.99 -1.46
N THR A 89 -1.64 -3.43 -0.82
CA THR A 89 -3.02 -3.91 -0.92
C THR A 89 -3.72 -3.27 -2.12
N PRO A 90 -4.73 -3.94 -2.69
CA PRO A 90 -5.60 -3.36 -3.71
C PRO A 90 -6.12 -1.99 -3.33
N GLY A 91 -6.24 -1.09 -4.31
CA GLY A 91 -6.73 0.27 -4.10
C GLY A 91 -8.09 0.26 -3.42
N THR A 92 -8.16 0.81 -2.21
CA THR A 92 -9.38 0.96 -1.41
C THR A 92 -10.25 2.14 -1.88
N GLY A 93 -9.90 2.82 -2.97
CA GLY A 93 -10.68 3.92 -3.52
C GLY A 93 -12.04 3.43 -4.03
N GLY A 94 -13.06 3.47 -3.16
CA GLY A 94 -14.40 2.94 -3.41
C GLY A 94 -14.66 1.55 -2.81
N LEU A 95 -14.00 1.20 -1.70
CA LEU A 95 -14.09 -0.05 -0.92
C LEU A 95 -15.26 -0.99 -1.27
N ASP A 96 -15.02 -1.83 -2.27
CA ASP A 96 -15.69 -3.11 -2.40
C ASP A 96 -15.36 -3.94 -1.14
N PRO A 97 -16.37 -4.50 -0.43
CA PRO A 97 -16.16 -5.31 0.77
C PRO A 97 -15.12 -6.44 0.59
N ALA A 98 -15.03 -7.04 -0.60
CA ALA A 98 -14.07 -8.11 -0.87
C ALA A 98 -12.61 -7.61 -0.82
N HIS A 99 -12.34 -6.38 -1.26
CA HIS A 99 -11.01 -5.78 -1.18
C HIS A 99 -10.68 -5.31 0.25
N ALA A 100 -11.68 -4.84 0.99
CA ALA A 100 -11.53 -4.47 2.38
C ALA A 100 -11.09 -5.65 3.25
N GLU A 101 -11.71 -6.83 3.07
CA GLU A 101 -11.34 -8.05 3.79
C GLU A 101 -9.90 -8.48 3.50
N VAL A 102 -9.49 -8.52 2.23
CA VAL A 102 -8.11 -8.89 1.85
C VAL A 102 -7.09 -7.92 2.44
N ALA A 103 -7.39 -6.62 2.45
CA ALA A 103 -6.54 -5.63 3.08
C ALA A 103 -6.49 -5.82 4.61
N LEU A 104 -7.63 -6.11 5.25
CA LEU A 104 -7.70 -6.34 6.69
C LEU A 104 -6.97 -7.62 7.14
N ASP A 105 -6.92 -8.66 6.30
CA ASP A 105 -6.12 -9.88 6.53
C ASP A 105 -4.61 -9.60 6.44
N ALA A 106 -4.19 -8.76 5.50
CA ALA A 106 -2.80 -8.30 5.41
C ALA A 106 -2.42 -7.46 6.65
N VAL A 107 -3.33 -6.59 7.08
CA VAL A 107 -3.18 -5.72 8.25
C VAL A 107 -3.04 -6.51 9.55
N GLU A 108 -3.70 -7.66 9.71
CA GLU A 108 -3.57 -8.52 10.90
C GLU A 108 -2.13 -9.01 11.14
N LYS A 109 -1.35 -9.17 10.07
CA LYS A 109 0.06 -9.58 10.14
C LYS A 109 1.03 -8.40 10.20
N ALA A 110 0.53 -7.18 10.05
CA ALA A 110 1.34 -5.98 9.91
C ALA A 110 1.69 -5.35 11.26
N THR A 111 2.93 -4.91 11.40
CA THR A 111 3.37 -4.13 12.57
C THR A 111 2.85 -2.68 12.54
N ALA A 112 2.74 -2.12 11.33
CA ALA A 112 2.28 -0.77 11.09
C ALA A 112 1.52 -0.66 9.76
N LEU A 113 0.57 0.27 9.69
CA LEU A 113 -0.19 0.59 8.50
C LEU A 113 0.27 1.93 7.91
N LEU A 114 0.65 1.95 6.64
CA LEU A 114 0.79 3.19 5.87
C LEU A 114 -0.53 3.46 5.14
N PHE A 115 -1.36 4.34 5.67
CA PHE A 115 -2.63 4.71 5.05
C PHE A 115 -2.42 5.84 4.05
N VAL A 116 -2.79 5.60 2.79
CA VAL A 116 -2.53 6.53 1.68
C VAL A 116 -3.86 7.12 1.23
N VAL A 117 -4.03 8.43 1.42
CA VAL A 117 -5.18 9.20 0.92
C VAL A 117 -4.70 10.29 -0.01
N ASP A 118 -5.60 10.88 -0.79
CA ASP A 118 -5.25 12.00 -1.66
C ASP A 118 -5.87 13.31 -1.17
N ALA A 119 -5.28 14.42 -1.62
CA ALA A 119 -5.68 15.75 -1.22
C ALA A 119 -6.90 16.31 -1.97
N ALA A 120 -7.66 15.47 -2.68
CA ALA A 120 -8.80 15.94 -3.46
C ALA A 120 -10.05 16.22 -2.61
N ALA A 121 -10.28 15.41 -1.57
CA ALA A 121 -11.42 15.51 -0.67
C ALA A 121 -11.07 14.88 0.69
N PRO A 122 -11.82 15.23 1.76
CA PRO A 122 -11.69 14.55 3.05
C PRO A 122 -12.07 13.07 2.95
N PHE A 123 -11.75 12.29 3.99
CA PHE A 123 -12.08 10.86 4.06
C PHE A 123 -13.54 10.58 3.67
N ALA A 124 -13.71 9.59 2.79
CA ALA A 124 -15.01 9.00 2.55
C ALA A 124 -15.41 8.06 3.70
N THR A 125 -16.72 7.87 3.90
CA THR A 125 -17.26 6.97 4.94
C THR A 125 -16.61 5.59 4.93
N PRO A 126 -16.45 4.90 3.78
CA PRO A 126 -15.83 3.58 3.78
C PRO A 126 -14.38 3.62 4.26
N GLU A 127 -13.63 4.68 3.94
CA GLU A 127 -12.22 4.81 4.35
C GLU A 127 -12.10 4.97 5.87
N LEU A 128 -13.01 5.73 6.49
CA LEU A 128 -13.11 5.84 7.95
C LEU A 128 -13.49 4.51 8.59
N GLU A 129 -14.47 3.79 8.03
CA GLU A 129 -14.86 2.46 8.52
C GLU A 129 -13.70 1.47 8.46
N PHE A 130 -12.95 1.46 7.36
CA PHE A 130 -11.73 0.66 7.25
C PHE A 130 -10.70 1.04 8.31
N LEU A 131 -10.46 2.34 8.55
CA LEU A 131 -9.53 2.79 9.58
C LEU A 131 -9.96 2.37 10.97
N ILE A 132 -11.26 2.40 11.27
CA ILE A 132 -11.82 1.93 12.53
C ILE A 132 -11.57 0.43 12.69
N GLU A 133 -11.83 -0.39 11.66
CA GLU A 133 -11.58 -1.82 11.72
C GLU A 133 -10.09 -2.17 11.79
N ALA A 134 -9.26 -1.50 10.99
CA ALA A 134 -7.80 -1.65 11.03
C ALA A 134 -7.23 -1.23 12.40
N SER A 135 -7.84 -0.25 13.07
CA SER A 135 -7.44 0.19 14.42
C SER A 135 -7.59 -0.88 15.49
N LYS A 136 -8.38 -1.93 15.24
CA LYS A 136 -8.50 -3.08 16.15
C LYS A 136 -7.34 -4.06 15.99
N ARG A 137 -6.68 -4.04 14.83
CA ARG A 137 -5.68 -5.04 14.42
C ARG A 137 -4.24 -4.53 14.46
N VAL A 138 -4.02 -3.23 14.16
CA VAL A 138 -2.66 -2.63 14.16
C VAL A 138 -2.42 -1.72 15.35
N ASN A 139 -1.14 -1.62 15.72
CA ASN A 139 -0.71 -0.71 16.79
C ASN A 139 -0.34 0.68 16.28
N PHE A 140 0.20 0.78 15.07
CA PHE A 140 0.70 2.03 14.51
C PHE A 140 0.12 2.29 13.13
N VAL A 141 -0.28 3.53 12.88
CA VAL A 141 -0.66 4.02 11.56
C VAL A 141 0.14 5.27 11.22
N VAL A 142 0.53 5.39 9.95
CA VAL A 142 1.14 6.56 9.35
C VAL A 142 0.28 6.98 8.18
N PHE A 143 0.01 8.27 8.05
CA PHE A 143 -0.76 8.79 6.93
C PHE A 143 0.16 9.43 5.90
N ALA A 144 -0.06 9.08 4.63
CA ALA A 144 0.52 9.78 3.49
C ALA A 144 -0.58 10.49 2.71
N LEU A 145 -0.62 11.82 2.80
CA LEU A 145 -1.53 12.65 2.03
C LEU A 145 -0.91 12.96 0.67
N THR A 146 -1.43 12.36 -0.38
CA THR A 146 -0.89 12.40 -1.73
C THR A 146 -1.48 13.51 -2.59
N LYS A 147 -0.94 13.72 -3.79
CA LYS A 147 -1.41 14.71 -4.78
C LYS A 147 -1.39 16.17 -4.27
N THR A 148 -0.58 16.49 -3.27
CA THR A 148 -0.47 17.86 -2.73
C THR A 148 0.01 18.90 -3.75
N ASP A 149 0.64 18.44 -4.85
CA ASP A 149 1.02 19.28 -5.99
C ASP A 149 -0.17 19.67 -6.88
N ALA A 150 -1.23 18.86 -6.92
CA ALA A 150 -2.40 19.09 -7.75
C ALA A 150 -3.50 19.88 -7.02
N TYR A 151 -3.53 19.84 -5.68
CA TYR A 151 -4.58 20.46 -4.87
C TYR A 151 -4.00 21.51 -3.91
N PRO A 152 -3.98 22.81 -4.28
CA PRO A 152 -3.44 23.88 -3.42
C PRO A 152 -4.10 23.96 -2.03
N GLY A 153 -5.37 23.56 -1.92
CA GLY A 153 -6.17 23.51 -0.69
C GLY A 153 -5.91 22.31 0.21
N TRP A 154 -4.90 21.46 -0.07
CA TRP A 154 -4.64 20.21 0.66
C TRP A 154 -4.51 20.37 2.17
N ARG A 155 -4.11 21.56 2.67
CA ARG A 155 -3.97 21.80 4.12
C ARG A 155 -5.31 21.82 4.84
N THR A 156 -6.37 22.30 4.19
CA THR A 156 -7.73 22.24 4.72
C THR A 156 -8.20 20.80 4.78
N ILE A 157 -7.99 20.04 3.69
CA ILE A 157 -8.32 18.61 3.65
C ILE A 157 -7.61 17.84 4.77
N LEU A 158 -6.31 18.10 4.97
CA LEU A 158 -5.56 17.50 6.08
C LEU A 158 -6.18 17.82 7.46
N GLN A 159 -6.61 19.06 7.68
CA GLN A 159 -7.24 19.47 8.95
C GLN A 159 -8.58 18.77 9.15
N ASP A 160 -9.38 18.66 8.09
CA ASP A 160 -10.67 17.96 8.10
C ASP A 160 -10.46 16.46 8.42
N ASP A 161 -9.50 15.81 7.76
CA ASP A 161 -9.16 14.41 8.00
C ASP A 161 -8.66 14.16 9.44
N GLN A 162 -7.83 15.05 9.97
CA GLN A 162 -7.37 14.98 11.36
C GLN A 162 -8.53 15.13 12.35
N ALA A 163 -9.48 16.02 12.06
CA ALA A 163 -10.68 16.16 12.88
C ALA A 163 -11.57 14.90 12.82
N GLN A 164 -11.75 14.32 11.64
CA GLN A 164 -12.48 13.06 11.46
C GLN A 164 -11.83 11.91 12.22
N LEU A 165 -10.51 11.75 12.13
CA LEU A 165 -9.76 10.76 12.93
C LEU A 165 -9.95 10.97 14.43
N GLN A 166 -9.85 12.20 14.90
CA GLN A 166 -9.99 12.52 16.31
C GLN A 166 -11.41 12.19 16.83
N ALA A 167 -12.43 12.35 15.99
CA ALA A 167 -13.81 12.05 16.32
C ALA A 167 -14.14 10.55 16.25
N HIS A 168 -13.66 9.84 15.22
CA HIS A 168 -14.13 8.50 14.88
C HIS A 168 -13.13 7.38 15.19
N ALA A 169 -11.83 7.68 15.18
CA ALA A 169 -10.76 6.73 15.49
C ALA A 169 -9.67 7.38 16.39
N PRO A 170 -10.03 7.83 17.61
CA PRO A 170 -9.16 8.64 18.48
C PRO A 170 -7.85 7.94 18.86
N ARG A 171 -7.80 6.60 18.81
CA ARG A 171 -6.55 5.82 18.95
C ARG A 171 -5.45 6.29 17.98
N PHE A 172 -5.85 6.78 16.81
CA PHE A 172 -4.99 7.29 15.76
C PHE A 172 -4.99 8.81 15.61
N GLY A 173 -5.61 9.56 16.54
CA GLY A 173 -5.69 11.02 16.48
C GLY A 173 -4.33 11.72 16.50
N SER A 174 -3.31 11.09 17.10
CA SER A 174 -1.92 11.59 17.14
C SER A 174 -1.02 10.99 16.07
N ALA A 175 -1.58 10.23 15.12
CA ALA A 175 -0.80 9.57 14.09
C ALA A 175 -0.04 10.59 13.20
N PRO A 176 1.20 10.28 12.79
CA PRO A 176 1.98 11.16 11.95
C PRO A 176 1.40 11.25 10.53
N TRP A 177 1.34 12.47 10.00
CA TRP A 177 0.90 12.78 8.64
C TRP A 177 2.05 13.31 7.78
N TYR A 178 2.20 12.75 6.58
CA TYR A 178 3.21 13.14 5.61
C TYR A 178 2.57 13.59 4.29
N PRO A 179 2.47 14.91 4.06
CA PRO A 179 2.04 15.45 2.77
C PRO A 179 3.11 15.18 1.71
N VAL A 180 2.76 14.46 0.66
CA VAL A 180 3.68 13.98 -0.37
C VAL A 180 3.12 14.17 -1.77
N SER A 181 4.02 14.39 -2.72
CA SER A 181 3.71 14.31 -4.14
C SER A 181 4.48 13.14 -4.72
N ALA A 182 3.78 12.09 -5.14
CA ALA A 182 4.41 10.92 -5.75
C ALA A 182 5.10 11.30 -7.09
N ARG A 183 4.54 12.26 -7.84
CA ARG A 183 5.15 12.80 -9.06
C ARG A 183 6.51 13.43 -8.80
N LEU A 184 6.62 14.23 -7.72
CA LEU A 184 7.88 14.85 -7.33
C LEU A 184 8.84 13.87 -6.62
N ALA A 185 8.33 12.77 -6.06
CA ALA A 185 9.12 11.79 -5.32
C ALA A 185 9.93 10.82 -6.19
N VAL A 186 9.46 10.48 -7.40
CA VAL A 186 10.21 9.64 -8.34
C VAL A 186 11.54 10.33 -8.76
N GLY A 187 11.64 11.65 -8.59
CA GLY A 187 12.87 12.44 -8.73
C GLY A 187 13.72 12.61 -7.46
N GLY A 188 13.46 11.86 -6.37
CA GLY A 188 14.32 11.88 -5.17
C GLY A 188 13.96 12.90 -4.09
N SER A 189 12.69 13.31 -3.98
CA SER A 189 12.28 14.37 -3.04
C SER A 189 12.43 14.01 -1.54
N ALA A 190 12.86 14.98 -0.73
CA ALA A 190 13.17 14.86 0.70
C ALA A 190 12.00 14.35 1.58
N LYS A 191 10.75 14.47 1.12
CA LYS A 191 9.55 14.08 1.89
C LYS A 191 9.30 12.57 1.91
N VAL A 192 9.59 11.85 0.82
CA VAL A 192 9.55 10.37 0.83
C VAL A 192 10.71 9.79 1.64
N ARG A 193 11.87 10.48 1.69
CA ARG A 193 12.94 10.15 2.63
C ARG A 193 12.48 10.24 4.09
N ARG A 194 11.56 11.16 4.42
CA ARG A 194 11.01 11.31 5.78
C ARG A 194 10.04 10.20 6.15
N ILE A 195 9.22 9.72 5.21
CA ILE A 195 8.42 8.50 5.43
C ILE A 195 9.36 7.31 5.63
N ARG A 196 10.36 7.13 4.76
CA ARG A 196 11.36 6.07 4.91
C ARG A 196 12.06 6.11 6.27
N SER A 197 12.46 7.29 6.74
CA SER A 197 13.12 7.41 8.05
C SER A 197 12.20 7.05 9.20
N THR A 198 10.92 7.45 9.16
CA THR A 198 9.95 7.09 10.21
C THR A 198 9.70 5.59 10.23
N VAL A 199 9.56 4.98 9.05
CA VAL A 199 9.35 3.52 8.95
C VAL A 199 10.60 2.75 9.39
N GLN A 200 11.82 3.23 9.11
CA GLN A 200 13.07 2.61 9.57
C GLN A 200 13.34 2.77 11.07
N VAL A 201 12.76 3.79 11.72
CA VAL A 201 12.85 3.94 13.19
C VAL A 201 12.02 2.87 13.89
N TRP A 202 10.96 2.36 13.26
CA TRP A 202 10.07 1.34 13.83
C TRP A 202 10.52 -0.10 13.54
N SER A 203 11.52 -0.30 12.68
CA SER A 203 12.13 -1.61 12.41
C SER A 203 13.31 -1.94 13.34
N ARG A 204 13.55 -1.14 14.38
CA ARG A 204 14.57 -1.36 15.43
C ARG A 204 13.88 -1.55 16.77
#